data_AF-A0A3S0GLL3-F1
#
_entry.id   AF-A0A3S0GLL3-F1
#
_cell.length_a   1.000
_cell.length_b   1.000
_cell.length_c   1.000
_cell.angle_alpha   90.00
_cell.angle_beta   90.00
_cell.angle_gamma   90.00
#
_symmetry.space_group_name_H-M   'P 1'
#
loop_
_entity.id
_entity.type
_entity.pdbx_description
1 polymer ?
#
loop_
_entity_poly.entity_id
_entity_poly.type
_entity_poly.pdbx_seq_one_letter_code
_entity_poly.pdbx_strand_id
1 'polypeptide(L)'
;MKLIKKLALAAALSSFAMAASAMTTIEDSDLSQVSGQDGVSIAANLNINVGSFVYTDTDATGGSVSFNNIALTGAIAATIDIINNATFQADASAASGPNSVLGVTGGVGLAAFMPAGDVVKIAIPQVTSNHALNMSVESIKMGNSAASYGSFAMNDIKLQGTTVYIWAH
;
A
#
# COMPACT_ATOMS: atom_id res chain seq x y z
N MET A 1 -14.79 -72.39 -11.59
CA MET A 1 -14.34 -71.10 -12.17
C MET A 1 -15.18 -69.88 -11.78
N LYS A 2 -16.51 -69.98 -11.65
CA LYS A 2 -17.36 -68.80 -11.32
C LYS A 2 -17.09 -68.18 -9.94
N LEU A 3 -16.74 -68.99 -8.93
CA LEU A 3 -16.50 -68.51 -7.56
C LEU A 3 -15.19 -67.72 -7.41
N ILE A 4 -14.11 -68.20 -8.04
CA ILE A 4 -12.79 -67.53 -8.04
C ILE A 4 -12.85 -66.17 -8.76
N LYS A 5 -13.60 -66.07 -9.86
CA LYS A 5 -13.80 -64.80 -10.58
C LYS A 5 -14.59 -63.77 -9.76
N LYS A 6 -15.55 -64.21 -8.95
CA LYS A 6 -16.30 -63.34 -8.04
C LYS A 6 -15.46 -62.87 -6.85
N LEU A 7 -14.61 -63.74 -6.31
CA LEU A 7 -13.67 -63.36 -5.23
C LEU A 7 -12.63 -62.35 -5.70
N ALA A 8 -12.06 -62.55 -6.90
CA ALA A 8 -11.10 -61.62 -7.49
C ALA A 8 -11.73 -60.24 -7.75
N LEU A 9 -12.99 -60.21 -8.22
CA LEU A 9 -13.73 -58.98 -8.42
C LEU A 9 -14.05 -58.27 -7.09
N ALA A 10 -14.45 -59.03 -6.06
CA ALA A 10 -14.71 -58.48 -4.73
C ALA A 10 -13.43 -57.91 -4.09
N ALA A 11 -12.29 -58.61 -4.21
CA ALA A 11 -10.99 -58.14 -3.74
C ALA A 11 -10.49 -56.90 -4.50
N ALA A 12 -10.75 -56.82 -5.81
CA ALA A 12 -10.46 -55.63 -6.59
C ALA A 12 -11.33 -54.45 -6.13
N LEU A 13 -12.65 -54.62 -5.99
CA LEU A 13 -13.55 -53.55 -5.53
C LEU A 13 -13.25 -53.07 -4.10
N SER A 14 -12.86 -53.96 -3.19
CA SER A 14 -12.47 -53.57 -1.82
C SER A 14 -11.13 -52.82 -1.79
N SER A 15 -10.21 -53.07 -2.72
CA SER A 15 -8.99 -52.27 -2.86
C SER A 15 -9.25 -50.85 -3.38
N PHE A 16 -10.33 -50.62 -4.14
CA PHE A 16 -10.77 -49.28 -4.57
C PHE A 16 -11.54 -48.51 -3.49
N ALA A 17 -12.26 -49.20 -2.59
CA ALA A 17 -12.95 -48.55 -1.47
C ALA A 17 -11.98 -47.96 -0.42
N MET A 18 -10.76 -48.49 -0.33
CA MET A 18 -9.69 -47.95 0.54
C MET A 18 -8.93 -46.79 -0.11
N ALA A 19 -9.23 -46.46 -1.37
CA ALA A 19 -8.75 -45.26 -2.06
C ALA A 19 -9.79 -44.13 -2.04
N ALA A 20 -10.80 -44.22 -1.17
CA ALA A 20 -11.59 -43.06 -0.79
C ALA A 20 -10.63 -42.06 -0.13
N SER A 21 -10.06 -41.18 -0.94
CA SER A 21 -9.22 -40.07 -0.53
C SER A 21 -9.84 -39.44 0.70
N ALA A 22 -9.22 -39.67 1.85
CA ALA A 22 -9.55 -38.94 3.05
C ALA A 22 -9.30 -37.48 2.69
N MET A 23 -10.38 -36.69 2.58
CA MET A 23 -10.26 -35.25 2.71
C MET A 23 -9.64 -35.04 4.09
N THR A 24 -8.34 -34.76 4.14
CA THR A 24 -7.69 -34.34 5.37
C THR A 24 -8.42 -33.08 5.81
N THR A 25 -9.04 -33.14 6.99
CA THR A 25 -9.65 -31.97 7.61
C THR A 25 -8.56 -30.93 7.75
N ILE A 26 -8.72 -29.78 7.10
CA ILE A 26 -7.77 -28.70 7.28
C ILE A 26 -7.93 -28.21 8.72
N GLU A 27 -6.85 -28.23 9.49
CA GLU A 27 -6.83 -27.72 10.86
C GLU A 27 -7.13 -26.22 10.85
N ASP A 28 -7.84 -25.73 11.86
CA ASP A 28 -8.20 -24.30 11.95
C ASP A 28 -6.93 -23.41 11.98
N SER A 29 -5.79 -23.94 12.44
CA SER A 29 -4.48 -23.29 12.37
C SER A 29 -3.96 -23.08 10.94
N ASP A 30 -4.32 -23.99 10.02
CA ASP A 30 -3.97 -23.91 8.61
C ASP A 30 -4.99 -23.01 7.88
N LEU A 31 -6.27 -23.04 8.28
CA LEU A 31 -7.29 -22.09 7.80
C LEU A 31 -7.01 -20.65 8.26
N SER A 32 -6.44 -20.46 9.45
CA SER A 32 -6.00 -19.16 9.95
C SER A 32 -4.89 -18.55 9.10
N GLN A 33 -4.10 -19.35 8.38
CA GLN A 33 -3.12 -18.84 7.40
C GLN A 33 -3.77 -18.41 6.08
N VAL A 34 -4.94 -18.98 5.74
CA VAL A 34 -5.68 -18.73 4.49
C VAL A 34 -6.60 -17.51 4.60
N SER A 35 -6.84 -17.02 5.81
CA SER A 35 -7.61 -15.80 6.09
C SER A 35 -6.77 -14.53 5.85
N GLY A 36 -6.67 -14.08 4.60
CA GLY A 36 -6.45 -12.65 4.28
C GLY A 36 -5.01 -12.13 4.16
N GLN A 37 -4.01 -13.00 3.90
CA GLN A 37 -2.61 -12.57 3.78
C GLN A 37 -2.21 -11.96 2.41
N ASP A 38 -3.08 -11.99 1.41
CA ASP A 38 -2.80 -11.32 0.14
C ASP A 38 -3.09 -9.83 0.29
N GLY A 39 -2.08 -9.11 0.79
CA GLY A 39 -2.05 -7.66 0.71
C GLY A 39 -2.28 -7.16 -0.73
N VAL A 40 -2.74 -5.92 -0.87
CA VAL A 40 -3.03 -5.33 -2.17
C VAL A 40 -1.76 -4.69 -2.73
N SER A 41 -1.33 -5.12 -3.91
CA SER A 41 -0.28 -4.43 -4.68
C SER A 41 -0.91 -3.44 -5.66
N ILE A 42 -0.49 -2.18 -5.58
CA ILE A 42 -0.92 -1.09 -6.45
C ILE A 42 0.29 -0.61 -7.22
N ALA A 43 0.17 -0.54 -8.55
CA ALA A 43 1.14 0.10 -9.41
C ALA A 43 0.42 0.99 -10.40
N ALA A 44 0.93 2.20 -10.61
CA ALA A 44 0.33 3.17 -11.52
C ALA A 44 1.43 3.93 -12.27
N ASN A 45 1.22 4.12 -13.58
CA ASN A 45 1.91 5.14 -14.35
C ASN A 45 1.02 6.39 -14.38
N LEU A 46 1.46 7.42 -13.70
CA LEU A 46 0.75 8.68 -13.55
C LEU A 46 0.93 9.51 -14.83
N ASN A 47 -0.19 10.04 -15.30
CA ASN A 47 -0.26 11.06 -16.33
C ASN A 47 -1.38 12.03 -15.95
N ILE A 48 -1.13 12.82 -14.91
CA ILE A 48 -2.11 13.73 -14.33
C ILE A 48 -1.81 15.13 -14.86
N ASN A 49 -2.82 15.77 -15.42
CA ASN A 49 -2.77 17.17 -15.84
C ASN A 49 -3.83 17.96 -15.07
N VAL A 50 -3.40 18.95 -14.30
CA VAL A 50 -4.29 19.90 -13.63
C VAL A 50 -4.18 21.22 -14.39
N GLY A 51 -5.31 21.70 -14.92
CA GLY A 51 -5.34 22.92 -15.73
C GLY A 51 -4.82 24.14 -14.99
N SER A 52 -5.32 24.38 -13.77
CA SER A 52 -4.74 25.37 -12.88
C SER A 52 -5.09 25.12 -11.42
N PHE A 53 -4.19 25.55 -10.52
CA PHE A 53 -4.50 25.82 -9.12
C PHE A 53 -4.54 27.35 -8.94
N VAL A 54 -5.62 27.88 -8.39
CA VAL A 54 -5.80 29.32 -8.20
C VAL A 54 -6.05 29.60 -6.73
N TYR A 55 -5.14 30.34 -6.12
CA TYR A 55 -5.38 30.98 -4.84
C TYR A 55 -6.04 32.34 -5.10
N THR A 56 -7.21 32.56 -4.51
CA THR A 56 -7.95 33.83 -4.62
C THR A 56 -8.12 34.40 -3.22
N ASP A 57 -7.57 35.60 -3.01
CA ASP A 57 -7.90 36.38 -1.83
C ASP A 57 -9.31 36.97 -2.01
N THR A 58 -10.14 36.80 -0.99
CA THR A 58 -11.58 37.11 -1.04
C THR A 58 -11.93 38.43 -0.37
N ASP A 59 -10.93 39.17 0.13
CA ASP A 59 -11.14 40.51 0.67
C ASP A 59 -11.48 41.54 -0.44
N ALA A 60 -11.91 42.73 -0.03
CA ALA A 60 -12.37 43.77 -0.96
C ALA A 60 -11.26 44.33 -1.88
N THR A 61 -10.00 44.08 -1.55
CA THR A 61 -8.81 44.49 -2.28
C THR A 61 -8.00 43.31 -2.80
N GLY A 62 -8.59 42.11 -2.76
CA GLY A 62 -7.88 40.85 -2.89
C GLY A 62 -7.31 40.63 -4.27
N GLY A 63 -6.11 40.05 -4.32
CA GLY A 63 -5.49 39.54 -5.54
C GLY A 63 -5.71 38.05 -5.73
N SER A 64 -5.25 37.52 -6.85
CA SER A 64 -5.12 36.06 -7.02
C SER A 64 -3.75 35.69 -7.55
N VAL A 65 -3.39 34.43 -7.34
CA VAL A 65 -2.20 33.81 -7.93
C VAL A 65 -2.63 32.49 -8.56
N SER A 66 -2.31 32.29 -9.83
CA SER A 66 -2.57 31.03 -10.53
C SER A 66 -1.30 30.29 -10.88
N PHE A 67 -1.31 28.98 -10.69
CA PHE A 67 -0.31 28.02 -11.12
C PHE A 67 -0.95 27.23 -12.25
N ASN A 68 -0.42 27.36 -13.46
CA ASN A 68 -1.08 26.91 -14.67
C ASN A 68 -0.35 25.70 -15.25
N ASN A 69 -1.13 24.80 -15.85
CA ASN A 69 -0.67 23.62 -16.57
C ASN A 69 0.25 22.75 -15.71
N ILE A 70 -0.29 22.29 -14.59
CA ILE A 70 0.44 21.46 -13.65
C ILE A 70 0.43 20.03 -14.15
N ALA A 71 1.59 19.40 -14.24
CA ALA A 71 1.71 18.00 -14.63
C ALA A 71 2.30 17.19 -13.47
N LEU A 72 1.74 16.01 -13.21
CA LEU A 72 2.34 14.99 -12.36
C LEU A 72 2.47 13.71 -13.17
N THR A 73 3.70 13.27 -13.39
CA THR A 73 4.01 12.14 -14.27
C THR A 73 4.99 11.18 -13.61
N GLY A 74 5.00 9.94 -14.06
CA GLY A 74 5.94 8.92 -13.59
C GLY A 74 5.26 7.75 -12.91
N ALA A 75 6.05 6.80 -12.39
CA ALA A 75 5.50 5.61 -11.77
C ALA A 75 5.45 5.72 -10.25
N ILE A 76 4.39 5.16 -9.66
CA ILE A 76 4.30 4.85 -8.23
C ILE A 76 3.90 3.40 -8.05
N ALA A 77 4.46 2.75 -7.02
CA ALA A 77 4.05 1.44 -6.55
C ALA A 77 3.84 1.50 -5.04
N ALA A 78 2.82 0.81 -4.54
CA ALA A 78 2.55 0.68 -3.12
C ALA A 78 2.01 -0.71 -2.82
N THR A 79 2.32 -1.23 -1.63
CA THR A 79 1.68 -2.41 -1.06
C THR A 79 0.84 -2.00 0.12
N ILE A 80 -0.35 -2.57 0.27
CA ILE A 80 -1.24 -2.37 1.40
C ILE A 80 -1.41 -3.71 2.09
N ASP A 81 -1.18 -3.73 3.40
CA ASP A 81 -1.27 -4.95 4.21
C ASP A 81 -1.89 -4.65 5.57
N ILE A 82 -2.48 -5.66 6.20
CA ILE A 82 -2.94 -5.61 7.59
C ILE A 82 -1.91 -6.33 8.45
N ILE A 83 -1.21 -5.57 9.29
CA ILE A 83 -0.21 -6.12 10.20
C ILE A 83 -0.77 -6.16 11.62
N ASN A 84 -0.40 -7.20 12.37
CA ASN A 84 -0.76 -7.27 13.77
C ASN A 84 0.01 -6.24 14.61
N ASN A 85 -0.49 -6.01 15.82
CA ASN A 85 0.09 -5.06 16.77
C ASN A 85 1.58 -5.33 17.08
N ALA A 86 1.98 -6.60 17.20
CA ALA A 86 3.35 -6.96 17.52
C ALA A 86 4.32 -6.60 16.38
N THR A 87 3.92 -6.85 15.12
CA THR A 87 4.68 -6.44 13.93
C THR A 87 4.76 -4.91 13.84
N PHE A 88 3.66 -4.20 14.11
CA PHE A 88 3.68 -2.75 14.16
C PHE A 88 4.66 -2.23 15.22
N GLN A 89 4.62 -2.78 16.43
CA GLN A 89 5.56 -2.39 17.50
C GLN A 89 7.02 -2.70 17.11
N ALA A 90 7.29 -3.80 16.42
CA ALA A 90 8.63 -4.07 15.90
C ALA A 90 9.10 -2.98 14.90
N ASP A 91 8.22 -2.55 13.99
CA ASP A 91 8.54 -1.52 12.99
C ASP A 91 8.60 -0.09 13.57
N ALA A 92 7.77 0.21 14.57
CA ALA A 92 7.53 1.56 15.10
C ALA A 92 8.19 1.87 16.45
N SER A 93 8.40 0.87 17.33
CA SER A 93 8.82 1.07 18.73
C SER A 93 10.04 0.25 19.17
N ALA A 94 10.32 -0.92 18.58
CA ALA A 94 11.51 -1.71 18.93
C ALA A 94 12.84 -1.09 18.44
N ALA A 95 12.76 -0.04 17.63
CA ALA A 95 13.92 0.67 17.10
C ALA A 95 13.93 2.13 17.58
N SER A 96 13.91 2.39 18.90
CA SER A 96 14.18 3.73 19.47
C SER A 96 15.58 4.32 19.14
N GLY A 97 16.26 3.77 18.13
CA GLY A 97 17.47 4.27 17.48
C GLY A 97 17.24 4.60 15.99
N PRO A 98 18.31 4.68 15.17
CA PRO A 98 18.25 5.17 13.79
C PRO A 98 17.38 4.36 12.81
N ASN A 99 16.88 3.20 13.23
CA ASN A 99 16.19 2.23 12.38
C ASN A 99 14.67 2.22 12.57
N SER A 100 14.09 3.03 13.46
CA SER A 100 12.62 3.15 13.56
C SER A 100 12.06 3.86 12.34
N VAL A 101 11.02 3.26 11.77
CA VAL A 101 10.30 3.82 10.62
C VAL A 101 9.59 5.13 10.97
N LEU A 102 9.18 5.30 12.23
CA LEU A 102 8.53 6.52 12.73
C LEU A 102 9.48 7.44 13.52
N GLY A 103 10.77 7.13 13.57
CA GLY A 103 11.75 7.84 14.39
C GLY A 103 11.60 7.58 15.89
N VAL A 104 12.10 8.49 16.73
CA VAL A 104 12.00 8.36 18.20
C VAL A 104 10.55 8.59 18.64
N THR A 105 9.82 7.50 18.71
CA THR A 105 8.55 7.37 19.41
C THR A 105 8.87 7.30 20.91
N GLY A 106 8.97 8.45 21.57
CA GLY A 106 9.30 8.55 22.99
C GLY A 106 8.45 9.57 23.74
N GLY A 107 8.29 9.40 25.05
CA GLY A 107 7.58 10.33 25.93
C GLY A 107 6.19 9.84 26.39
N VAL A 108 5.60 10.61 27.31
CA VAL A 108 4.36 10.24 28.04
C VAL A 108 3.10 10.11 27.17
N GLY A 109 3.15 10.58 25.92
CA GLY A 109 2.05 10.46 24.95
C GLY A 109 2.11 9.21 24.06
N LEU A 110 3.21 8.43 24.12
CA LEU A 110 3.40 7.30 23.22
C LEU A 110 2.35 6.21 23.40
N ALA A 111 2.04 5.85 24.65
CA ALA A 111 1.08 4.79 24.94
C ALA A 111 -0.33 5.10 24.39
N ALA A 112 -0.69 6.38 24.28
CA ALA A 112 -1.96 6.81 23.68
C ALA A 112 -1.92 6.82 22.13
N PHE A 113 -0.73 6.87 21.54
CA PHE A 113 -0.52 6.81 20.10
C PHE A 113 -0.31 5.37 19.61
N MET A 114 -0.07 4.40 20.51
CA MET A 114 0.06 3.00 20.11
C MET A 114 -1.30 2.38 19.82
N PRO A 115 -1.45 1.65 18.70
CA PRO A 115 -2.67 0.90 18.42
C PRO A 115 -2.89 -0.16 19.51
N ALA A 116 -4.14 -0.51 19.77
CA ALA A 116 -4.50 -1.66 20.60
C ALA A 116 -4.70 -2.95 19.78
N GLY A 117 -4.88 -2.82 18.47
CA GLY A 117 -5.17 -3.93 17.55
C GLY A 117 -4.31 -3.88 16.29
N ASP A 118 -4.82 -4.49 15.23
CA ASP A 118 -4.17 -4.55 13.92
C ASP A 118 -4.14 -3.18 13.24
N VAL A 119 -3.16 -3.00 12.35
CA VAL A 119 -2.83 -1.74 11.69
C VAL A 119 -2.77 -1.96 10.19
N VAL A 120 -3.30 -1.01 9.42
CA VAL A 120 -3.09 -0.98 7.98
C VAL A 120 -1.71 -0.38 7.70
N LYS A 121 -0.82 -1.13 7.04
CA LYS A 121 0.47 -0.68 6.56
C LYS A 121 0.40 -0.39 5.06
N ILE A 122 0.79 0.80 4.65
CA ILE A 122 1.02 1.16 3.24
C ILE A 122 2.52 1.37 3.06
N ALA A 123 3.17 0.58 2.22
CA ALA A 123 4.60 0.70 1.95
C ALA A 123 4.85 1.04 0.48
N ILE A 124 5.76 1.97 0.21
CA ILE A 124 6.24 2.29 -1.14
C ILE A 124 7.58 1.58 -1.33
N PRO A 125 7.61 0.41 -2.01
CA PRO A 125 8.84 -0.37 -2.13
C PRO A 125 9.91 0.35 -2.96
N GLN A 126 11.16 -0.05 -2.73
CA GLN A 126 12.30 0.33 -3.57
C GLN A 126 12.19 -0.36 -4.94
N VAL A 127 11.41 0.25 -5.84
CA VAL A 127 11.26 -0.21 -7.22
C VAL A 127 12.12 0.64 -8.15
N THR A 128 12.93 -0.04 -8.97
CA THR A 128 13.67 0.61 -10.05
C THR A 128 12.70 0.87 -11.20
N SER A 129 12.39 2.14 -11.46
CA SER A 129 11.51 2.56 -12.55
C SER A 129 12.28 3.41 -13.55
N ASN A 130 12.05 3.17 -14.84
CA ASN A 130 12.52 4.07 -15.91
C ASN A 130 11.65 5.33 -16.04
N HIS A 131 10.56 5.40 -15.29
CA HIS A 131 9.59 6.50 -15.24
C HIS A 131 9.68 7.18 -13.88
N ALA A 132 10.60 8.14 -13.74
CA ALA A 132 10.77 8.92 -12.51
C ALA A 132 9.51 9.74 -12.21
N LEU A 133 9.14 9.84 -10.94
CA LEU A 133 8.04 10.70 -10.50
C LEU A 133 8.47 12.16 -10.59
N ASN A 134 7.73 12.98 -11.31
CA ASN A 134 8.01 14.40 -11.52
C ASN A 134 6.75 15.22 -11.35
N MET A 135 6.93 16.48 -10.96
CA MET A 135 5.89 17.50 -10.97
C MET A 135 6.40 18.76 -11.66
N SER A 136 5.58 19.40 -12.47
CA SER A 136 5.90 20.70 -13.07
C SER A 136 4.74 21.67 -13.02
N VAL A 137 5.06 22.96 -13.02
CA VAL A 137 4.15 24.08 -13.22
C VAL A 137 4.71 24.92 -14.35
N GLU A 138 3.93 25.11 -15.41
CA GLU A 138 4.39 25.82 -16.60
C GLU A 138 4.48 27.33 -16.39
N SER A 139 3.52 27.91 -15.68
CA SER A 139 3.55 29.35 -15.38
C SER A 139 2.82 29.71 -14.09
N ILE A 140 3.37 30.69 -13.39
CA ILE A 140 2.77 31.28 -12.18
C ILE A 140 2.40 32.73 -12.50
N LYS A 141 1.13 33.13 -12.35
CA LYS A 141 0.65 34.46 -12.74
C LYS A 141 -0.12 35.14 -11.62
N MET A 142 -0.11 36.47 -11.59
CA MET A 142 -1.07 37.24 -10.78
C MET A 142 -2.42 37.31 -11.47
N GLY A 143 -3.47 37.43 -10.64
CA GLY A 143 -4.79 37.85 -11.05
C GLY A 143 -4.73 39.11 -11.88
N ASN A 144 -5.51 39.11 -12.97
CA ASN A 144 -5.62 40.22 -13.92
C ASN A 144 -4.29 40.61 -14.60
N SER A 145 -3.29 39.73 -14.61
CA SER A 145 -2.04 39.91 -15.33
C SER A 145 -1.77 38.77 -16.31
N ALA A 146 -1.30 39.11 -17.51
CA ALA A 146 -0.80 38.12 -18.46
C ALA A 146 0.67 37.74 -18.18
N ALA A 147 1.38 38.51 -17.36
CA ALA A 147 2.78 38.30 -17.03
C ALA A 147 2.96 37.13 -16.05
N SER A 148 4.02 36.35 -16.28
CA SER A 148 4.38 35.20 -15.45
C SER A 148 5.57 35.53 -14.54
N TYR A 149 5.56 35.00 -13.32
CA TYR A 149 6.71 34.94 -12.41
C TYR A 149 7.72 33.86 -12.79
N GLY A 150 7.40 33.01 -13.76
CA GLY A 150 8.22 31.91 -14.22
C GLY A 150 7.54 30.56 -14.07
N SER A 151 8.34 29.51 -14.16
CA SER A 151 7.94 28.11 -14.07
C SER A 151 8.68 27.42 -12.92
N PHE A 152 8.20 26.24 -12.54
CA PHE A 152 8.82 25.42 -11.48
C PHE A 152 8.73 23.94 -11.84
N ALA A 153 9.74 23.16 -11.45
CA ALA A 153 9.72 21.71 -11.60
C ALA A 153 10.40 21.02 -10.41
N MET A 154 9.80 19.92 -9.95
CA MET A 154 10.37 18.94 -9.04
C MET A 154 10.62 17.66 -9.83
N ASN A 155 11.88 17.32 -10.03
CA ASN A 155 12.27 16.15 -10.79
C ASN A 155 12.79 15.05 -9.88
N ASP A 156 12.54 13.82 -10.28
CA ASP A 156 13.01 12.61 -9.61
C ASP A 156 12.60 12.53 -8.13
N ILE A 157 11.32 12.78 -7.87
CA ILE A 157 10.72 12.67 -6.55
C ILE A 157 10.82 11.21 -6.09
N LYS A 158 11.69 10.96 -5.10
CA LYS A 158 11.85 9.65 -4.49
C LYS A 158 10.87 9.49 -3.34
N LEU A 159 9.91 8.59 -3.50
CA LEU A 159 8.99 8.16 -2.43
C LEU A 159 9.33 6.76 -1.91
N GLN A 160 10.30 6.08 -2.52
CA GLN A 160 10.67 4.73 -2.15
C GLN A 160 11.22 4.66 -0.72
N GLY A 161 10.80 3.64 0.02
CA GLY A 161 11.11 3.49 1.45
C GLY A 161 10.13 4.21 2.37
N THR A 162 9.18 4.98 1.83
CA THR A 162 8.09 5.56 2.64
C THR A 162 7.16 4.47 3.14
N THR A 163 6.78 4.56 4.41
CA THR A 163 5.77 3.69 5.03
C THR A 163 4.76 4.56 5.77
N VAL A 164 3.49 4.20 5.66
CA VAL A 164 2.37 4.84 6.36
C VAL A 164 1.63 3.76 7.15
N TYR A 165 1.23 4.10 8.38
CA TYR A 165 0.44 3.25 9.26
C TYR A 165 -0.89 3.93 9.59
N ILE A 166 -1.99 3.17 9.58
CA ILE A 166 -3.33 3.67 9.88
C ILE A 166 -4.02 2.72 10.87
N TRP A 167 -4.53 3.28 11.97
CA TRP A 167 -5.29 2.56 12.98
C TRP A 167 -6.38 3.47 13.60
N ALA A 168 -7.38 2.85 14.23
CA ALA A 168 -8.42 3.55 14.97
C ALA A 168 -7.94 3.89 16.40
N HIS A 169 -8.41 5.02 16.95
CA HIS A 169 -8.14 5.47 18.33
C HIS A 169 -9.38 5.41 19.21
#